data_AF-A0A2I0NZJ5-F1
#
_entry.id   AF-A0A2I0NZJ5-F1
#
_cell.length_a   1.000
_cell.length_b   1.000
_cell.length_c   1.000
_cell.angle_alpha   90.00
_cell.angle_beta   90.00
_cell.angle_gamma   90.00
#
_symmetry.space_group_name_H-M   'P 1'
#
loop_
_entity.id
_entity.type
_entity.pdbx_description
1 polymer ?
#
loop_
_entity_poly.entity_id
_entity_poly.type
_entity_poly.pdbx_seq_one_letter_code
_entity_poly.pdbx_strand_id
1 'polypeptide(L)'
;MQQSVNSLVRDIYLQEGYVYARSPEEIAETYGFSRVARLASNENPFGPPLKAVAAVETALSGMHRYPDTTSELLPDALREYHGNYQFVTGVGMDGVIETCIRLLVNPGEKVAV
;
A
#
# COMPACT_ATOMS: atom_id res chain seq x y z
N MET A 1 -28.29 -26.51 -7.58
CA MET A 1 -26.92 -26.52 -8.14
C MET A 1 -26.16 -25.39 -7.48
N GLN A 2 -25.10 -25.70 -6.72
CA GLN A 2 -24.31 -24.70 -6.04
C GLN A 2 -23.30 -24.15 -7.05
N GLN A 3 -23.42 -22.88 -7.43
CA GLN A 3 -22.42 -22.24 -8.29
C GLN A 3 -21.06 -22.32 -7.59
N SER A 4 -20.04 -22.74 -8.34
CA SER A 4 -18.65 -22.71 -7.86
C SER A 4 -18.26 -21.27 -7.58
N VAL A 5 -17.58 -21.00 -6.45
CA VAL A 5 -17.07 -19.65 -6.12
C VAL A 5 -16.23 -19.09 -7.26
N ASN A 6 -15.53 -19.95 -8.00
CA ASN A 6 -14.69 -19.55 -9.14
C ASN A 6 -15.51 -18.90 -10.27
N SER A 7 -16.80 -19.18 -10.41
CA SER A 7 -17.64 -18.52 -11.43
C SER A 7 -17.96 -17.07 -11.10
N LEU A 8 -17.63 -16.60 -9.90
CA LEU A 8 -17.79 -15.20 -9.46
C LEU A 8 -16.49 -14.40 -9.58
N VAL A 9 -15.37 -15.07 -9.84
CA VAL A 9 -14.03 -14.46 -9.92
C VAL A 9 -13.71 -14.20 -11.39
N ARG A 10 -13.23 -13.00 -11.73
CA ARG A 10 -12.81 -12.70 -13.11
C ARG A 10 -11.58 -13.54 -13.48
N ASP A 11 -11.52 -14.03 -14.72
CA ASP A 11 -10.45 -14.91 -15.20
C ASP A 11 -9.03 -14.40 -14.95
N ILE A 12 -8.82 -13.08 -14.99
CA ILE A 12 -7.52 -12.45 -14.72
C ILE A 12 -7.01 -12.72 -13.29
N TYR A 13 -7.90 -12.93 -12.32
CA TYR A 13 -7.53 -13.27 -10.95
C TYR A 13 -7.38 -14.78 -10.72
N LEU A 14 -7.65 -15.61 -11.74
CA LEU A 14 -7.41 -17.05 -11.68
C LEU A 14 -5.99 -17.42 -12.15
N GLN A 15 -5.24 -16.46 -12.70
CA GLN A 15 -3.84 -16.63 -13.11
C GLN A 15 -2.90 -16.44 -11.91
N GLU A 16 -1.63 -16.86 -12.07
CA GLU A 16 -0.62 -16.61 -11.05
C GLU A 16 -0.40 -15.10 -10.87
N GLY A 17 -0.50 -14.64 -9.62
CA GLY A 17 -0.42 -13.24 -9.26
C GLY A 17 1.02 -12.75 -9.08
N TYR A 18 1.16 -11.59 -8.41
CA TYR A 18 2.46 -11.04 -8.04
C TYR A 18 3.24 -12.01 -7.14
N VAL A 19 4.51 -12.25 -7.47
CA VAL A 19 5.41 -13.09 -6.65
C VAL A 19 6.07 -12.23 -5.58
N TYR A 20 5.67 -12.43 -4.34
CA TYR A 20 6.24 -11.73 -3.20
C TYR A 20 7.65 -12.24 -2.85
N ALA A 21 8.49 -11.34 -2.34
CA ALA A 21 9.76 -11.73 -1.76
C ALA A 21 9.54 -12.54 -0.47
N ARG A 22 10.37 -13.56 -0.23
CA ARG A 22 10.40 -14.28 1.04
C ARG A 22 10.75 -13.34 2.18
N SER A 23 10.22 -13.62 3.37
CA SER A 23 10.54 -12.80 4.55
C SER A 23 12.02 -12.93 4.92
N PRO A 24 12.66 -11.86 5.43
CA PRO A 24 14.02 -11.93 5.96
C PRO A 24 14.18 -13.05 6.99
N GLU A 25 13.17 -13.26 7.84
CA GLU A 25 13.16 -14.26 8.92
C GLU A 25 13.17 -15.69 8.38
N GLU A 26 12.34 -15.98 7.36
CA GLU A 26 12.30 -17.27 6.68
C GLU A 26 13.63 -17.59 5.99
N ILE A 27 14.25 -16.59 5.34
CA ILE A 27 15.58 -16.73 4.74
C ILE A 27 16.62 -16.99 5.84
N ALA A 28 16.55 -16.29 6.96
CA ALA A 28 17.48 -16.47 8.07
C ALA A 28 17.42 -17.90 8.62
N GLU A 29 16.21 -18.43 8.84
CA GLU A 29 15.97 -19.79 9.32
C GLU A 29 16.47 -20.83 8.32
N THR A 30 16.13 -20.68 7.04
CA THR A 30 16.49 -21.61 5.97
C THR A 30 18.00 -21.79 5.82
N TYR A 31 18.76 -20.70 5.96
CA TYR A 31 20.22 -20.70 5.71
C TYR A 31 21.07 -20.60 6.99
N GLY A 32 20.44 -20.59 8.18
CA GLY A 32 21.15 -20.62 9.46
C GLY A 32 21.85 -19.32 9.85
N PHE A 33 21.32 -18.16 9.43
CA PHE A 33 21.85 -16.85 9.80
C PHE A 33 21.14 -16.28 11.03
N SER A 34 21.89 -15.71 11.98
CA SER A 34 21.31 -15.07 13.17
C SER A 34 20.90 -13.61 12.95
N ARG A 35 21.30 -13.00 11.84
CA ARG A 35 21.03 -11.60 11.52
C ARG A 35 20.97 -11.38 10.02
N VAL A 36 19.94 -10.67 9.56
CA VAL A 36 19.72 -10.35 8.14
C VAL A 36 19.80 -8.85 7.92
N ALA A 37 20.57 -8.44 6.91
CA ALA A 37 20.57 -7.06 6.43
C ALA A 37 19.39 -6.85 5.47
N ARG A 38 18.45 -5.96 5.83
CA ARG A 38 17.26 -5.65 5.02
C ARG A 38 17.57 -4.56 3.99
N LEU A 39 17.89 -4.98 2.76
CA LEU A 39 18.31 -4.07 1.68
C LEU A 39 17.51 -4.26 0.37
N ALA A 40 16.43 -5.05 0.39
CA ALA A 40 15.75 -5.50 -0.84
C ALA A 40 14.47 -4.71 -1.19
N SER A 41 13.92 -3.92 -0.26
CA SER A 41 12.58 -3.32 -0.38
C SER A 41 12.58 -1.79 -0.38
N ASN A 42 13.74 -1.14 -0.56
CA ASN A 42 13.90 0.32 -0.53
C ASN A 42 13.38 0.99 0.77
N GLU A 43 13.37 0.25 1.88
CA GLU A 43 12.95 0.78 3.19
C GLU A 43 13.99 1.79 3.71
N ASN A 44 13.52 2.84 4.40
CA ASN A 44 14.40 3.81 5.03
C ASN A 44 15.12 3.17 6.25
N PRO A 45 16.48 3.11 6.28
CA PRO A 45 17.20 2.46 7.36
C PRO A 45 17.15 3.21 8.71
N PHE A 46 16.71 4.48 8.71
CA PHE A 46 16.66 5.32 9.92
C PHE A 46 15.30 5.28 10.64
N GLY A 47 14.31 4.61 10.06
CA GLY A 47 12.93 4.64 10.57
C GLY A 47 12.22 5.98 10.33
N PRO A 48 11.00 6.15 10.88
CA PRO A 48 10.22 7.37 10.69
C PRO A 48 10.78 8.55 11.49
N PRO A 49 10.47 9.81 11.10
CA PRO A 49 10.82 10.99 11.89
C PRO A 49 10.24 10.95 13.32
N LEU A 50 10.99 11.39 14.33
CA LEU A 50 10.54 11.38 15.74
C LEU A 50 9.22 12.11 15.97
N LYS A 51 8.97 13.21 15.23
CA LYS A 51 7.69 13.94 15.29
C LYS A 51 6.50 13.10 14.83
N ALA A 52 6.70 12.25 13.82
CA ALA A 52 5.66 11.34 13.33
C ALA A 52 5.37 10.23 14.36
N VAL A 53 6.41 9.70 15.01
CA VAL A 53 6.25 8.71 16.10
C VAL A 53 5.39 9.28 17.22
N ALA A 54 5.74 10.47 17.73
CA ALA A 54 4.99 11.13 18.81
C ALA A 54 3.52 11.43 18.43
N ALA A 55 3.28 11.83 17.16
CA ALA A 55 1.93 12.07 16.65
C ALA A 55 1.10 10.77 16.62
N VAL A 56 1.69 9.66 16.18
CA VAL A 56 1.04 8.34 16.20
C VAL A 56 0.74 7.91 17.63
N GLU A 57 1.70 8.03 18.55
CA GLU A 57 1.52 7.68 19.97
C GLU A 57 0.34 8.45 20.59
N THR A 58 0.22 9.73 20.27
CA THR A 58 -0.91 10.56 20.72
C THR A 58 -2.24 10.07 20.13
N ALA A 59 -2.24 9.69 18.85
CA ALA A 59 -3.43 9.23 18.14
C ALA A 59 -3.90 7.82 18.54
N LEU A 60 -3.02 6.98 19.11
CA LEU A 60 -3.28 5.55 19.42
C LEU A 60 -4.60 5.34 20.17
N SER A 61 -4.87 6.16 21.20
CA SER A 61 -6.09 6.03 22.01
C SER A 61 -7.40 6.21 21.22
N GLY A 62 -7.35 6.97 20.11
CA GLY A 62 -8.49 7.27 19.24
C GLY A 62 -8.68 6.33 18.06
N MET A 63 -7.74 5.42 17.76
CA MET A 63 -7.74 4.59 16.55
C MET A 63 -8.88 3.56 16.46
N HIS A 64 -9.70 3.42 17.51
CA HIS A 64 -10.94 2.64 17.48
C HIS A 64 -12.10 3.35 16.75
N ARG A 65 -11.90 4.60 16.31
CA ARG A 65 -12.86 5.39 15.53
C ARG A 65 -12.41 5.47 14.08
N TYR A 66 -13.38 5.57 13.17
CA TYR A 66 -13.09 5.88 11.78
C TYR A 66 -12.33 7.21 11.68
N PRO A 67 -11.38 7.33 10.73
CA PRO A 67 -10.69 8.59 10.48
C PRO A 67 -11.67 9.64 9.95
N ASP A 68 -11.20 10.89 9.86
CA ASP A 68 -11.94 11.98 9.25
C ASP A 68 -12.44 11.60 7.85
N THR A 69 -13.72 11.91 7.60
CA THR A 69 -14.45 11.55 6.38
C THR A 69 -14.01 12.35 5.16
N THR A 70 -13.46 13.56 5.35
CA THR A 70 -13.07 14.43 4.22
C THR A 70 -11.61 14.26 3.83
N SER A 71 -10.77 13.73 4.74
CA SER A 71 -9.33 13.52 4.53
C SER A 71 -8.60 14.78 4.06
N GLU A 72 -9.07 15.98 4.41
CA GLU A 72 -8.55 17.25 3.86
C GLU A 72 -7.21 17.69 4.47
N LEU A 73 -6.91 17.27 5.71
CA LEU A 73 -5.70 17.67 6.43
C LEU A 73 -4.39 17.32 5.71
N LEU A 74 -4.31 16.13 5.10
CA LEU A 74 -3.09 15.70 4.39
C LEU A 74 -2.92 16.44 3.04
N PRO A 75 -3.93 16.52 2.16
CA PRO A 75 -3.90 17.37 0.97
C PRO A 75 -3.58 18.84 1.26
N ASP A 76 -4.11 19.43 2.34
CA ASP A 76 -3.78 20.80 2.74
C ASP A 76 -2.29 20.95 3.07
N ALA A 77 -1.75 20.07 3.91
CA ALA A 77 -0.34 20.08 4.26
C ALA A 77 0.58 19.85 3.04
N LEU A 78 0.17 18.98 2.11
CA LEU A 78 0.88 18.76 0.85
C LEU A 78 0.86 20.00 -0.03
N ARG A 79 -0.27 20.72 -0.10
CA ARG A 79 -0.37 22.00 -0.85
C ARG A 79 0.52 23.08 -0.26
N GLU A 80 0.60 23.17 1.06
CA GLU A 80 1.49 24.11 1.74
C GLU A 80 2.96 23.81 1.42
N TYR A 81 3.36 22.55 1.47
CA TYR A 81 4.77 22.16 1.31
C TYR A 81 5.23 22.12 -0.16
N HIS A 82 4.41 21.60 -1.06
CA HIS A 82 4.76 21.38 -2.47
C HIS A 82 4.18 22.42 -3.43
N GLY A 83 3.23 23.25 -3.01
CA GLY A 83 2.52 24.22 -3.85
C GLY A 83 1.09 23.78 -4.20
N ASN A 84 0.34 24.67 -4.84
CA ASN A 84 -1.10 24.50 -5.08
C ASN A 84 -1.43 23.51 -6.22
N TYR A 85 -1.03 22.25 -6.05
CA TYR A 85 -1.38 21.14 -6.93
C TYR A 85 -2.62 20.39 -6.45
N GLN A 86 -3.20 19.58 -7.34
CA GLN A 86 -4.23 18.61 -6.98
C GLN A 86 -3.55 17.37 -6.41
N PHE A 87 -3.90 17.00 -5.18
CA PHE A 87 -3.39 15.80 -4.52
C PHE A 87 -4.48 14.75 -4.40
N VAL A 88 -4.09 13.50 -4.62
CA VAL A 88 -4.93 12.32 -4.38
C VAL A 88 -4.20 11.45 -3.37
N THR A 89 -4.92 10.98 -2.36
CA THR A 89 -4.40 10.08 -1.33
C THR A 89 -4.96 8.68 -1.52
N GLY A 90 -4.14 7.67 -1.23
CA GLY A 90 -4.56 6.27 -1.24
C GLY A 90 -3.81 5.48 -0.17
N VAL A 91 -4.16 4.20 -0.02
CA VAL A 91 -3.45 3.25 0.84
C VAL A 91 -2.14 2.82 0.18
N GLY A 92 -1.17 3.72 0.16
CA GLY A 92 0.07 3.59 -0.61
C GLY A 92 -0.13 3.96 -2.09
N MET A 93 0.99 3.98 -2.83
CA MET A 93 0.98 4.28 -4.27
C MET A 93 0.17 3.25 -5.05
N ASP A 94 0.27 1.97 -4.69
CA ASP A 94 -0.44 0.88 -5.33
C ASP A 94 -1.96 1.10 -5.33
N GLY A 95 -2.52 1.59 -4.22
CA GLY A 95 -3.96 1.91 -4.14
C GLY A 95 -4.37 3.05 -5.09
N VAL A 96 -3.48 4.03 -5.31
CA VAL A 96 -3.73 5.10 -6.29
C VAL A 96 -3.68 4.55 -7.71
N ILE A 97 -2.65 3.75 -8.04
CA ILE A 97 -2.52 3.11 -9.35
C ILE A 97 -3.73 2.21 -9.64
N GLU A 98 -4.13 1.38 -8.67
CA GLU A 98 -5.30 0.51 -8.77
C GLU A 98 -6.56 1.32 -9.07
N THR A 99 -6.76 2.42 -8.34
CA THR A 99 -7.91 3.30 -8.55
C THR A 99 -7.90 3.90 -9.96
N CYS A 100 -6.76 4.38 -10.45
CA CYS A 100 -6.61 4.88 -11.80
C CYS A 100 -6.96 3.82 -12.85
N ILE A 101 -6.45 2.60 -12.71
CA ILE A 101 -6.75 1.49 -13.63
C ILE A 101 -8.25 1.17 -13.62
N ARG A 102 -8.88 1.08 -12.45
CA ARG A 102 -10.32 0.80 -12.33
C ARG A 102 -11.21 1.87 -12.96
N LEU A 103 -10.76 3.13 -12.95
CA LEU A 103 -11.50 4.26 -13.51
C LEU A 103 -11.32 4.41 -15.02
N LEU A 104 -10.12 4.08 -15.53
CA LEU A 104 -9.71 4.46 -16.88
C LEU A 104 -9.61 3.29 -17.86
N VAL A 105 -9.56 2.05 -17.40
CA VAL A 105 -9.27 0.88 -18.25
C VAL A 105 -10.44 -0.10 -18.26
N ASN A 106 -11.01 -0.33 -19.45
CA ASN A 106 -12.04 -1.33 -19.69
C ASN A 106 -11.45 -2.71 -20.07
N PRO A 107 -12.22 -3.80 -19.91
CA PRO A 107 -11.82 -5.11 -20.41
C PRO A 107 -11.46 -5.08 -21.91
N GLY A 108 -10.26 -5.55 -22.24
CA GLY A 108 -9.75 -5.61 -23.62
C GLY A 108 -8.95 -4.39 -24.07
N GLU A 109 -8.92 -3.31 -23.27
CA GLU A 109 -8.03 -2.17 -23.51
C GLU A 109 -6.57 -2.51 -23.14
N LYS A 110 -5.63 -1.85 -23.82
CA LYS A 110 -4.19 -2.09 -23.63
C LYS A 110 -3.61 -1.04 -22.69
N VAL A 111 -2.79 -1.48 -21.75
CA VAL A 111 -2.01 -0.62 -20.86
C VAL A 111 -0.53 -0.77 -21.20
N ALA A 112 0.16 0.36 -21.42
CA ALA A 112 1.61 0.38 -21.54
C ALA A 112 2.23 0.66 -20.16
N VAL A 113 3.32 -0.04 -19.86
CA VAL A 113 4.07 0.06 -18.59
C VAL A 113 5.52 0.38 -18.85
#